data_AF-A0A401Q6X2-F1
#
_entry.id   AF-A0A401Q6X2-F1
#
_cell.length_a   1.000
_cell.length_b   1.000
_cell.length_c   1.000
_cell.angle_alpha   90.00
_cell.angle_beta   90.00
_cell.angle_gamma   90.00
#
_symmetry.space_group_name_H-M   'P 1'
#
loop_
_entity.id
_entity.type
_entity.pdbx_description
1 polymer ?
#
loop_
_entity_poly.entity_id
_entity_poly.type
_entity_poly.pdbx_seq_one_letter_code
_entity_poly.pdbx_strand_id
1 'polypeptide(L)'
;CMSMLYQDANWSRKDLKEPIETVKQQVTKSKTSALSKDRLGYYINALVEKSRSGHNVSITDVWGLIIESFLFGKEDKTKLSDQQIAVRRGQNPYPIYASLNVRSDLSVADFGEWFEYTPYEAGLPKYGAYIPVQHFGSRFFMGYLIKKCPEIRLSFLHGMSYI
;
A
#
# COMPACT_ATOMS: atom_id res chain seq x y z
N CYS A 1 -1.12 -6.78 10.92
CA CYS A 1 -1.24 -6.65 9.45
C CYS A 1 0.12 -6.96 8.82
N MET A 2 0.19 -7.58 7.64
CA MET A 2 1.48 -7.92 6.99
C MET A 2 2.38 -6.68 6.89
N SER A 3 1.86 -5.55 6.43
CA SER A 3 2.61 -4.30 6.30
C SER A 3 3.30 -3.80 7.57
N MET A 4 2.75 -4.08 8.76
CA MET A 4 3.41 -3.73 10.04
C MET A 4 4.57 -4.68 10.38
N LEU A 5 4.43 -5.97 10.09
CA LEU A 5 5.47 -6.97 10.36
C LEU A 5 6.70 -6.73 9.46
N TYR A 6 6.48 -6.44 8.18
CA TYR A 6 7.54 -6.25 7.20
C TYR A 6 8.31 -4.92 7.34
N GLN A 7 7.96 -4.08 8.33
CA GLN A 7 8.83 -2.96 8.76
C GLN A 7 10.07 -3.43 9.53
N ASP A 8 10.01 -4.62 10.16
CA ASP A 8 11.15 -5.23 10.83
C ASP A 8 11.80 -6.30 9.95
N ALA A 9 13.06 -6.07 9.59
CA ALA A 9 13.80 -6.98 8.71
C ALA A 9 13.96 -8.40 9.25
N ASN A 10 13.78 -8.64 10.55
CA ASN A 10 13.95 -9.94 11.20
C ASN A 10 12.70 -10.38 11.97
N TRP A 11 11.50 -9.90 11.61
CA TRP A 11 10.28 -10.16 12.37
C TRP A 11 10.02 -11.65 12.61
N SER A 12 10.29 -12.53 11.65
CA SER A 12 10.05 -13.98 11.80
C SER A 12 11.08 -14.70 12.68
N ARG A 13 12.18 -14.03 13.04
CA ARG A 13 13.25 -14.55 13.89
C ARG A 13 13.15 -14.10 15.35
N LYS A 14 12.11 -13.32 15.67
CA LYS A 14 11.85 -12.77 17.00
C LYS A 14 10.54 -13.34 17.56
N ASP A 15 10.33 -13.21 18.87
CA ASP A 15 9.03 -13.51 19.46
C ASP A 15 7.97 -12.53 18.92
N LEU A 16 6.84 -13.05 18.45
CA LEU A 16 5.75 -12.27 17.89
C LEU A 16 4.84 -11.64 18.95
N LYS A 17 5.03 -11.95 20.24
CA LYS A 17 4.22 -11.37 21.33
C LYS A 17 4.19 -9.84 21.30
N GLU A 18 5.34 -9.19 21.12
CA GLU A 18 5.42 -7.72 21.07
C GLU A 18 4.67 -7.13 19.87
N PRO A 19 4.89 -7.59 18.61
CA PRO A 19 4.06 -7.18 17.47
C PRO A 19 2.57 -7.44 17.67
N ILE A 20 2.19 -8.58 18.24
CA ILE A 20 0.79 -8.95 18.49
C ILE A 20 0.15 -8.01 19.50
N GLU A 21 0.80 -7.74 20.63
CA GLU A 21 0.27 -6.81 21.64
C GLU A 21 0.19 -5.39 21.09
N THR A 22 1.18 -4.97 20.28
CA THR A 22 1.14 -3.68 19.59
C THR A 22 -0.07 -3.59 18.66
N VAL A 23 -0.28 -4.58 17.78
CA VAL A 23 -1.42 -4.61 16.85
C VAL A 23 -2.74 -4.65 17.62
N LYS A 24 -2.82 -5.45 18.69
CA LYS A 24 -4.00 -5.55 19.56
C LYS A 24 -4.37 -4.19 20.13
N GLN A 25 -3.42 -3.47 20.74
CA GLN A 25 -3.65 -2.12 21.25
C GLN A 25 -4.11 -1.15 20.15
N GLN A 26 -3.50 -1.22 18.95
CA GLN A 26 -3.87 -0.36 17.83
C GLN A 26 -5.28 -0.66 17.31
N VAL A 27 -5.71 -1.92 17.32
CA VAL A 27 -7.05 -2.33 16.85
C VAL A 27 -8.13 -2.02 17.91
N THR A 28 -7.83 -2.17 19.20
CA THR A 28 -8.81 -1.96 20.29
C THR A 28 -8.99 -0.50 20.70
N LYS A 29 -8.03 0.40 20.39
CA LYS A 29 -8.16 1.82 20.72
C LYS A 29 -9.37 2.46 20.01
N SER A 30 -9.96 3.48 20.64
CA SER A 30 -11.01 4.29 20.01
C SER A 30 -10.53 4.89 18.69
N LYS A 31 -11.36 4.76 17.65
CA LYS A 31 -11.09 5.25 16.30
C LYS A 31 -11.60 6.66 16.05
N THR A 32 -12.28 7.28 17.00
CA THR A 32 -12.83 8.64 16.87
C THR A 32 -11.74 9.69 16.60
N SER A 33 -10.53 9.46 17.11
CA SER A 33 -9.38 10.33 16.85
C SER A 33 -8.95 10.37 15.38
N ALA A 34 -9.24 9.32 14.59
CA ALA A 34 -8.94 9.31 13.15
C ALA A 34 -9.84 10.26 12.34
N LEU A 35 -10.93 10.74 12.94
CA LEU A 35 -11.85 11.73 12.37
C LEU A 35 -11.71 13.11 13.04
N SER A 36 -10.67 13.33 13.84
CA SER A 36 -10.41 14.64 14.45
C SER A 36 -10.08 15.69 13.38
N LYS A 37 -10.28 16.97 13.69
CA LYS A 37 -9.96 18.09 12.78
C LYS A 37 -8.49 18.05 12.33
N ASP A 38 -7.57 17.77 13.26
CA ASP A 38 -6.14 17.67 12.94
C ASP A 38 -5.85 16.53 11.97
N ARG A 39 -6.54 15.38 12.12
CA ARG A 39 -6.39 14.24 11.19
C ARG A 39 -6.99 14.54 9.82
N LEU A 40 -8.14 15.20 9.77
CA LEU A 40 -8.72 15.63 8.49
C LEU A 40 -7.81 16.61 7.76
N GLY A 41 -7.20 17.56 8.48
CA GLY A 41 -6.20 18.47 7.92
C GLY A 41 -4.97 17.73 7.37
N TYR A 42 -4.49 16.72 8.09
CA TYR A 42 -3.43 15.83 7.62
C TYR A 42 -3.83 15.10 6.33
N TYR A 43 -5.03 14.51 6.27
CA TYR A 43 -5.48 13.79 5.08
C TYR A 43 -5.55 14.70 3.85
N ILE A 44 -6.10 15.91 4.00
CA ILE A 44 -6.14 16.89 2.91
C ILE A 44 -4.73 17.19 2.41
N ASN A 45 -3.78 17.44 3.31
CA ASN A 45 -2.39 17.73 2.94
C ASN A 45 -1.74 16.54 2.20
N ALA A 46 -1.95 15.31 2.67
CA ALA A 46 -1.42 14.11 2.04
C ALA A 46 -2.00 13.89 0.63
N LEU A 47 -3.30 14.15 0.44
CA LEU A 47 -3.96 14.06 -0.87
C LEU A 47 -3.47 15.15 -1.84
N VAL A 48 -3.26 16.38 -1.35
CA VAL A 48 -2.68 17.47 -2.14
C VAL A 48 -1.24 17.14 -2.54
N GLU A 49 -0.42 16.59 -1.64
CA GLU A 49 0.93 16.13 -1.94
C GLU A 49 0.93 15.03 -3.02
N LYS A 50 0.02 14.05 -2.91
CA LYS A 50 -0.16 13.00 -3.91
C LYS A 50 -0.51 13.60 -5.28
N SER A 51 -1.48 14.51 -5.32
CA SER A 51 -1.91 15.19 -6.56
C SER A 51 -0.76 15.97 -7.21
N ARG A 52 -0.04 16.78 -6.42
CA ARG A 52 1.13 17.55 -6.88
C ARG A 52 2.26 16.66 -7.40
N SER A 53 2.39 15.45 -6.86
CA SER A 53 3.37 14.46 -7.30
C SER A 53 3.02 13.80 -8.64
N GLY A 54 1.89 14.15 -9.25
CA GLY A 54 1.45 13.67 -10.55
C GLY A 54 0.55 12.44 -10.51
N HIS A 55 0.07 12.04 -9.32
CA HIS A 55 -0.86 10.93 -9.14
C HIS A 55 -2.30 11.41 -9.07
N ASN A 56 -3.25 10.59 -9.53
CA ASN A 56 -4.67 10.87 -9.36
C ASN A 56 -5.09 10.63 -7.89
N VAL A 57 -6.06 11.39 -7.41
CA VAL A 57 -6.67 11.24 -6.09
C VAL A 57 -8.07 10.64 -6.23
N SER A 58 -8.41 9.69 -5.37
CA SER A 58 -9.71 9.02 -5.35
C SER A 58 -10.15 8.71 -3.91
N ILE A 59 -11.37 8.19 -3.74
CA ILE A 59 -11.91 7.85 -2.40
C ILE A 59 -11.12 6.74 -1.71
N THR A 60 -10.48 5.85 -2.47
CA THR A 60 -9.60 4.79 -1.94
C THR A 60 -8.39 5.40 -1.22
N ASP A 61 -7.96 6.59 -1.62
CA ASP A 61 -6.84 7.29 -0.97
C ASP A 61 -7.22 7.81 0.42
N VAL A 62 -8.44 8.35 0.55
CA VAL A 62 -8.99 8.74 1.86
C VAL A 62 -9.08 7.51 2.77
N TRP A 63 -9.58 6.40 2.24
CA TRP A 63 -9.68 5.15 2.98
C TRP A 63 -8.32 4.59 3.39
N GLY A 64 -7.32 4.65 2.51
CA GLY A 64 -5.94 4.28 2.79
C GLY A 64 -5.34 5.06 3.97
N LEU A 65 -5.60 6.36 4.05
CA LEU A 65 -5.14 7.23 5.16
C LEU A 65 -5.88 6.96 6.48
N ILE A 66 -7.16 6.55 6.41
CA ILE A 66 -7.91 6.10 7.58
C ILE A 66 -7.33 4.77 8.11
N ILE A 67 -7.04 3.81 7.23
CA ILE A 67 -6.38 2.55 7.57
C ILE A 67 -5.01 2.81 8.20
N GLU A 68 -4.22 3.72 7.62
CA GLU A 68 -2.92 4.14 8.18
C GLU A 68 -3.07 4.65 9.62
N SER A 69 -4.04 5.53 9.86
CA SER A 69 -4.34 6.05 11.19
C SER A 69 -4.79 4.96 12.17
N PHE A 70 -5.47 3.93 11.67
CA PHE A 70 -5.88 2.79 12.48
C PHE A 70 -4.72 1.87 12.85
N LEU A 71 -3.79 1.63 11.92
CA LEU A 71 -2.66 0.70 12.09
C LEU A 71 -1.49 1.34 12.84
N PHE A 72 -1.13 2.57 12.49
CA PHE A 72 0.08 3.23 13.00
C PHE A 72 -0.21 4.35 13.98
N GLY A 73 -1.38 5.00 13.87
CA GLY A 73 -1.74 6.14 14.73
C GLY A 73 -0.87 7.38 14.53
N LYS A 74 -0.01 7.40 13.51
CA LYS A 74 0.88 8.50 13.10
C LYS A 74 1.05 8.44 11.59
N GLU A 75 1.59 9.51 11.01
CA GLU A 75 1.98 9.49 9.61
C GLU A 75 2.98 8.35 9.36
N ASP A 76 2.69 7.55 8.34
CA ASP A 76 3.58 6.50 7.85
C ASP A 76 3.84 6.68 6.34
N LYS A 77 5.08 7.03 5.99
CA LYS A 77 5.50 7.22 4.60
C LYS A 77 6.13 5.97 3.98
N THR A 78 6.03 4.82 4.64
CA THR A 78 6.60 3.57 4.14
C THR A 78 6.09 3.23 2.75
N LYS A 79 6.99 2.67 1.95
CA LYS A 79 6.76 2.20 0.59
C LYS A 79 6.83 0.69 0.54
N LEU A 80 6.29 0.10 -0.52
CA LEU A 80 6.38 -1.34 -0.69
C LEU A 80 7.83 -1.77 -0.96
N SER A 81 8.60 -0.97 -1.68
CA SER A 81 10.02 -1.22 -1.90
C SER A 81 10.87 -1.21 -0.61
N ASP A 82 10.43 -0.50 0.45
CA ASP A 82 11.13 -0.51 1.73
C ASP A 82 11.12 -1.92 2.37
N GLN A 83 10.13 -2.75 2.06
CA GLN A 83 10.03 -4.13 2.56
C GLN A 83 11.09 -5.08 1.96
N GLN A 84 11.83 -4.67 0.93
CA GLN A 84 12.94 -5.47 0.38
C GLN A 84 13.97 -5.83 1.46
N ILE A 85 14.19 -4.94 2.44
CA ILE A 85 15.13 -5.21 3.55
C ILE A 85 14.75 -6.45 4.34
N ALA A 86 13.44 -6.76 4.42
CA ALA A 86 12.89 -7.88 5.17
C ALA A 86 12.95 -9.21 4.38
N VAL A 87 13.27 -9.19 3.10
CA VAL A 87 13.31 -10.42 2.28
C VAL A 87 14.62 -10.66 1.55
N ARG A 88 15.50 -9.64 1.45
CA ARG A 88 16.76 -9.71 0.69
C ARG A 88 17.72 -10.84 1.07
N ARG A 89 17.60 -11.46 2.25
CA ARG A 89 18.42 -12.62 2.69
C ARG A 89 17.60 -13.90 2.85
N GLY A 90 16.36 -13.93 2.33
CA GLY A 90 15.42 -15.03 2.55
C GLY A 90 15.09 -15.24 4.03
N GLN A 91 15.23 -14.19 4.85
CA GLN A 91 15.09 -14.30 6.30
C GLN A 91 13.65 -14.27 6.80
N ASN A 92 12.71 -13.84 5.95
CA ASN A 92 11.27 -13.89 6.17
C ASN A 92 10.60 -14.47 4.90
N PRO A 93 9.36 -14.99 4.99
CA PRO A 93 8.55 -15.33 3.82
C PRO A 93 8.43 -14.15 2.85
N TYR A 94 8.15 -14.45 1.57
CA TYR A 94 8.00 -13.43 0.55
C TYR A 94 6.58 -12.81 0.60
N PRO A 95 6.42 -11.50 0.85
CA PRO A 95 5.10 -10.90 0.94
C PRO A 95 4.54 -10.65 -0.45
N ILE A 96 3.32 -11.15 -0.68
CA ILE A 96 2.56 -10.93 -1.90
C ILE A 96 1.25 -10.26 -1.49
N TYR A 97 0.98 -9.11 -2.09
CA TYR A 97 -0.29 -8.39 -1.96
C TYR A 97 -1.02 -8.48 -3.29
N ALA A 98 -2.35 -8.42 -3.28
CA ALA A 98 -3.13 -8.50 -4.50
C ALA A 98 -4.34 -7.56 -4.46
N SER A 99 -4.72 -7.07 -5.63
CA SER A 99 -5.97 -6.35 -5.88
C SER A 99 -6.62 -6.87 -7.17
N LEU A 100 -7.81 -6.35 -7.49
CA LEU A 100 -8.48 -6.64 -8.75
C LEU A 100 -8.43 -5.43 -9.67
N ASN A 101 -7.89 -5.64 -10.87
CA ASN A 101 -8.07 -4.74 -11.99
C ASN A 101 -9.43 -5.02 -12.63
N VAL A 102 -10.33 -4.04 -12.57
CA VAL A 102 -11.68 -4.11 -13.11
C VAL A 102 -11.83 -3.06 -14.20
N ARG A 103 -12.62 -3.38 -15.22
CA ARG A 103 -13.00 -2.38 -16.21
C ARG A 103 -14.30 -1.71 -15.77
N SER A 104 -14.39 -0.40 -15.96
CA SER A 104 -15.57 0.37 -15.54
C SER A 104 -16.85 0.06 -16.33
N ASP A 105 -16.73 -0.60 -17.49
CA ASP A 105 -17.84 -0.94 -18.38
C ASP A 105 -18.37 -2.38 -18.20
N LEU A 106 -17.73 -3.19 -17.36
CA LEU A 106 -18.08 -4.60 -17.13
C LEU A 106 -18.28 -4.87 -15.65
N SER A 107 -19.11 -5.86 -15.31
CA SER A 107 -19.20 -6.29 -13.92
C SER A 107 -17.91 -7.01 -13.49
N VAL A 108 -17.59 -7.00 -12.19
CA VAL A 108 -16.43 -7.72 -11.65
C VAL A 108 -16.50 -9.22 -11.94
N ALA A 109 -17.72 -9.78 -11.98
CA ALA A 109 -17.94 -11.19 -12.32
C ALA A 109 -17.60 -11.50 -13.78
N ASP A 110 -17.76 -10.50 -14.67
CA ASP A 110 -17.46 -10.64 -16.10
C ASP A 110 -15.98 -10.32 -16.41
N PHE A 111 -15.36 -9.42 -15.64
CA PHE A 111 -13.97 -9.03 -15.83
C PHE A 111 -13.30 -8.56 -14.52
N GLY A 112 -12.66 -9.49 -13.83
CA GLY A 112 -11.77 -9.23 -12.71
C GLY A 112 -10.40 -9.87 -12.95
N GLU A 113 -9.37 -9.05 -13.12
CA GLU A 113 -8.01 -9.53 -13.33
C GLU A 113 -7.17 -9.31 -12.08
N TRP A 114 -6.51 -10.36 -11.61
CA TRP A 114 -5.58 -10.24 -10.49
C TRP A 114 -4.43 -9.32 -10.84
N PHE A 115 -4.20 -8.34 -9.98
CA PHE A 115 -3.02 -7.48 -10.02
C PHE A 115 -2.19 -7.77 -8.76
N GLU A 116 -0.94 -8.17 -8.96
CA GLU A 116 -0.03 -8.59 -7.90
C GLU A 116 0.94 -7.46 -7.55
N TYR A 117 1.23 -7.31 -6.27
CA TYR A 117 2.27 -6.42 -5.75
C TYR A 117 3.22 -7.18 -4.84
N THR A 118 4.51 -6.97 -5.06
CA THR A 118 5.59 -7.51 -4.24
C THR A 118 6.58 -6.38 -3.91
N PRO A 119 7.52 -6.58 -2.97
CA PRO A 119 8.56 -5.57 -2.69
C PRO A 119 9.44 -5.22 -3.89
N TYR A 120 9.47 -6.05 -4.94
CA TYR A 120 10.30 -5.83 -6.12
C TYR A 120 9.51 -5.37 -7.33
N GLU A 121 8.34 -5.95 -7.57
CA GLU A 121 7.57 -5.76 -8.79
C GLU A 121 6.07 -5.72 -8.55
N ALA A 122 5.37 -5.13 -9.51
CA ALA A 122 3.93 -5.03 -9.53
C ALA A 122 3.43 -5.27 -10.96
N GLY A 123 2.35 -6.03 -11.13
CA GLY A 123 1.93 -6.43 -12.47
C GLY A 123 0.71 -7.33 -12.56
N LEU A 124 0.43 -7.78 -13.78
CA LEU A 124 -0.71 -8.63 -14.11
C LEU A 124 -0.16 -10.03 -14.49
N PRO A 125 -0.35 -11.05 -13.62
CA PRO A 125 0.13 -12.40 -13.90
C PRO A 125 -0.43 -12.97 -15.21
N LYS A 126 -1.70 -12.68 -15.52
CA LYS A 126 -2.39 -13.12 -16.75
C LYS A 126 -1.64 -12.76 -18.03
N TYR A 127 -0.90 -11.65 -18.02
CA TYR A 127 -0.16 -11.16 -19.19
C TYR A 127 1.35 -11.34 -19.06
N GLY A 128 1.85 -11.88 -17.94
CA GLY A 128 3.28 -11.92 -17.63
C GLY A 128 3.93 -10.53 -17.64
N ALA A 129 3.14 -9.48 -17.39
CA ALA A 129 3.57 -8.10 -17.55
C ALA A 129 3.79 -7.46 -16.16
N TYR A 130 5.05 -7.19 -15.84
CA TYR A 130 5.48 -6.66 -14.56
C TYR A 130 6.39 -5.45 -14.73
N ILE A 131 6.33 -4.55 -13.76
CA ILE A 131 7.21 -3.38 -13.64
C ILE A 131 7.84 -3.35 -12.25
N PRO A 132 9.01 -2.71 -12.08
CA PRO A 132 9.54 -2.42 -10.76
C PRO A 132 8.49 -1.67 -9.92
N VAL A 133 8.30 -2.07 -8.66
CA VAL A 133 7.26 -1.50 -7.80
C VAL A 133 7.40 0.02 -7.63
N GLN A 134 8.63 0.54 -7.69
CA GLN A 134 8.93 1.97 -7.60
C GLN A 134 8.41 2.78 -8.80
N HIS A 135 8.02 2.11 -9.89
CA HIS A 135 7.43 2.73 -11.07
C HIS A 135 5.91 2.63 -11.10
N PHE A 136 5.30 1.91 -10.17
CA PHE A 136 3.86 1.84 -10.05
C PHE A 136 3.24 3.25 -9.85
N GLY A 137 2.21 3.57 -10.65
CA GLY A 137 1.62 4.92 -10.73
C GLY A 137 2.31 5.89 -11.69
N SER A 138 3.40 5.48 -12.34
CA SER A 138 4.03 6.24 -13.42
C SER A 138 3.31 6.06 -14.77
N ARG A 139 3.62 6.90 -15.76
CA ARG A 139 3.04 6.78 -17.11
C ARG A 139 3.95 6.02 -18.05
N PHE A 140 3.37 5.03 -18.73
CA PHE A 140 4.05 4.20 -19.72
C PHE A 140 3.40 4.34 -21.10
N PHE A 141 4.19 4.12 -22.14
CA PHE A 141 3.73 4.01 -23.52
C PHE A 141 4.53 2.94 -24.24
N MET A 142 3.85 1.94 -24.82
CA MET A 142 4.48 0.81 -25.50
C MET A 142 5.57 0.11 -24.66
N GLY A 143 5.35 -0.03 -23.36
CA GLY A 143 6.33 -0.64 -22.43
C GLY A 143 7.45 0.30 -21.94
N TYR A 144 7.56 1.50 -22.50
CA TYR A 144 8.57 2.49 -22.09
C TYR A 144 8.03 3.44 -21.03
N LEU A 145 8.84 3.74 -20.02
CA LEU A 145 8.55 4.73 -18.99
C LEU A 145 8.65 6.15 -19.58
N ILE A 146 7.52 6.83 -19.75
CA ILE A 146 7.47 8.18 -20.35
C ILE A 146 7.51 9.27 -19.28
N LYS A 147 6.84 9.05 -18.15
CA LYS A 147 6.85 9.98 -17.01
C LYS A 147 6.94 9.20 -15.72
N LYS A 148 8.08 9.31 -15.04
CA LYS A 148 8.29 8.75 -13.72
C LYS A 148 7.58 9.60 -12.66
N CYS A 149 6.71 8.97 -11.88
CA CYS A 149 6.15 9.52 -10.66
C CYS A 149 6.89 8.95 -9.44
N PRO A 150 6.89 9.63 -8.28
CA PRO A 150 7.40 9.05 -7.04
C PRO A 150 6.61 7.79 -6.66
N GLU A 151 7.28 6.80 -6.07
CA GLU A 151 6.62 5.59 -5.57
C GLU A 151 5.50 5.95 -4.59
N ILE A 152 4.35 5.31 -4.78
CA ILE A 152 3.16 5.50 -3.97
C ILE A 152 3.38 4.91 -2.56
N ARG A 153 2.90 5.62 -1.53
CA ARG A 153 2.93 5.14 -0.14
C ARG A 153 2.11 3.86 0.03
N LEU A 154 2.56 2.97 0.90
CA LEU A 154 1.91 1.70 1.16
C LEU A 154 0.46 1.87 1.69
N SER A 155 0.16 2.97 2.40
CA SER A 155 -1.19 3.29 2.84
C SER A 155 -2.18 3.46 1.68
N PHE A 156 -1.77 4.09 0.58
CA PHE A 156 -2.60 4.19 -0.62
C PHE A 156 -2.78 2.84 -1.33
N LEU A 157 -1.75 1.98 -1.34
CA LEU A 157 -1.86 0.59 -1.85
C LEU A 157 -2.87 -0.23 -1.03
N HIS A 158 -2.86 -0.10 0.30
CA HIS A 158 -3.90 -0.70 1.13
C HIS A 158 -5.28 -0.19 0.74
N GLY A 159 -5.45 1.12 0.60
CA GLY A 159 -6.73 1.73 0.20
C GLY A 159 -7.33 1.12 -1.06
N MET A 160 -6.50 0.82 -2.06
CA MET A 160 -6.90 0.17 -3.32
C MET A 160 -7.18 -1.34 -3.21
N SER A 161 -6.67 -2.01 -2.17
CA SER A 161 -6.82 -3.46 -2.00
C SER A 161 -8.08 -3.85 -1.21
N TYR A 162 -8.74 -2.89 -0.55
CA TYR A 162 -9.88 -3.13 0.34
C TYR A 162 -11.22 -2.61 -0.20
N ILE A 163 -11.24 -2.05 -1.41
CA ILE A 163 -12.43 -1.53 -2.10
C ILE A 163 -12.46 -2.14 -3.49
#